data_AF-A0AA47NE02-F1
#
_entry.id   AF-A0AA47NE02-F1
#
_cell.length_a   1.000
_cell.length_b   1.000
_cell.length_c   1.000
_cell.angle_alpha   90.00
_cell.angle_beta   90.00
_cell.angle_gamma   90.00
#
_symmetry.space_group_name_H-M   'P 1'
#
loop_
_entity.id
_entity.type
_entity.pdbx_description
1 polymer ?
#
loop_
_entity_poly.entity_id
_entity_poly.type
_entity_poly.pdbx_seq_one_letter_code
_entity_poly.pdbx_strand_id
1 'polypeptide(L)'
;MDLWSSRTMEPYISLTLHYIDANFTMKTNCLQTAFFPEDHTGLNIAEGLRQAMAAWDLTEERKVCITTDNASNMKLAAELNGWMRLQCFGHRLHLAIENAMKDHRIGRAMGVCKKVVSAFSYSWKKKRELTDVQKRLNLPEHSLKTECPTRWGSRQAMIGRVLEQQKAIAEVLFNDTKTRHLTPSWQDIDVLEAINKSLSPLIEFTDALSGEQYVSVSFVKPTLHLFNTSILAVQENDTDLAKCIKQKIVGYLNEKYDEAPTQELLDMASALDPRFKLTYEKAPQRAVTPADDPDAAGAAGGAPKKKKALGSFFKLVTEGTAQRSAALQPDQDRAIASELQSYFQAGTLDTEADPLEWWKMSQNFYPWLSNLARKYLCIPATSASSERVFSTGGNVVTCLRSSLKPDQVNRLVFLAKNL
;
A
#
# COMPACT_ATOMS: atom_id res chain seq x y z
N MET A 1 -3.77 -6.73 9.53
CA MET A 1 -4.91 -6.92 10.44
C MET A 1 -6.11 -6.24 9.81
N ASP A 2 -7.29 -6.86 9.90
CA ASP A 2 -8.52 -6.31 9.31
C ASP A 2 -9.75 -6.70 10.16
N LEU A 3 -10.73 -5.80 10.20
CA LEU A 3 -12.05 -6.03 10.79
C LEU A 3 -13.04 -6.21 9.66
N TRP A 4 -13.85 -7.26 9.72
CA TRP A 4 -14.86 -7.50 8.70
C TRP A 4 -16.11 -8.12 9.30
N SER A 5 -17.22 -7.93 8.59
CA SER A 5 -18.50 -8.56 8.91
C SER A 5 -18.74 -9.72 7.96
N SER A 6 -19.16 -10.86 8.50
CA SER A 6 -19.55 -12.01 7.69
C SER A 6 -20.81 -11.72 6.88
N ARG A 7 -21.19 -12.65 6.00
CA ARG A 7 -22.45 -12.56 5.25
C ARG A 7 -23.69 -12.59 6.15
N THR A 8 -23.56 -13.09 7.38
CA THR A 8 -24.59 -13.07 8.43
C THR A 8 -24.51 -11.82 9.30
N MET A 9 -23.67 -10.84 8.94
CA MET A 9 -23.43 -9.59 9.67
C MET A 9 -22.76 -9.77 11.03
N GLU A 10 -22.12 -10.91 11.27
CA GLU A 10 -21.34 -11.13 12.48
C GLU A 10 -19.95 -10.50 12.33
N PRO A 11 -19.48 -9.71 13.31
CA PRO A 11 -18.17 -9.07 13.27
C PRO A 11 -17.02 -10.04 13.62
N TYR A 12 -15.93 -9.96 12.87
CA TYR A 12 -14.71 -10.73 13.08
C TYR A 12 -13.47 -9.83 13.00
N ILE A 13 -12.46 -10.16 13.80
CA ILE A 13 -11.11 -9.60 13.74
C ILE A 13 -10.14 -10.65 13.21
N SER A 14 -9.41 -10.31 12.16
CA SER A 14 -8.41 -11.19 11.56
C SER A 14 -6.99 -10.69 11.79
N LEU A 15 -6.16 -11.56 12.36
CA LEU A 15 -4.74 -11.32 12.60
C LEU A 15 -3.90 -12.24 11.72
N THR A 16 -2.93 -11.65 11.03
CA THR A 16 -2.00 -12.36 10.15
C THR A 16 -0.58 -11.96 10.53
N LEU A 17 0.26 -12.94 10.82
CA LEU A 17 1.66 -12.76 11.16
C LEU A 17 2.50 -12.89 9.89
N HIS A 18 3.42 -11.94 9.72
CA HIS A 18 4.40 -11.92 8.64
C HIS A 18 5.78 -11.94 9.26
N TYR A 19 6.61 -12.90 8.87
CA TYR A 19 7.97 -13.05 9.39
C TYR A 19 8.89 -13.67 8.34
N ILE A 20 10.20 -13.52 8.54
CA ILE A 20 11.22 -14.21 7.74
C ILE A 20 11.83 -15.32 8.61
N ASP A 21 11.85 -16.54 8.09
CA ASP A 21 12.40 -17.69 8.81
C ASP A 21 13.95 -17.71 8.81
N ALA A 22 14.53 -18.72 9.45
CA ALA A 22 15.99 -18.87 9.52
C ALA A 22 16.66 -19.07 8.13
N ASN A 23 15.90 -19.54 7.14
CA ASN A 23 16.36 -19.76 5.77
C ASN A 23 16.16 -18.55 4.86
N PHE A 24 15.81 -17.39 5.44
CA PHE A 24 15.46 -16.17 4.72
C PHE A 24 14.28 -16.35 3.76
N THR A 25 13.31 -17.18 4.13
CA THR A 25 12.06 -17.30 3.37
C THR A 25 10.96 -16.50 4.04
N MET A 26 10.23 -15.72 3.26
CA MET A 26 9.05 -14.99 3.76
C MET A 26 7.93 -15.98 4.10
N LYS A 27 7.36 -15.84 5.30
CA LYS A 27 6.27 -16.64 5.82
C LYS A 27 5.11 -15.73 6.22
N THR A 28 3.93 -16.16 5.82
CA THR A 28 2.66 -15.52 6.17
C THR A 28 1.78 -16.58 6.81
N ASN A 29 1.31 -16.32 8.03
CA ASN A 29 0.42 -17.23 8.74
C ASN A 29 -0.80 -16.47 9.26
N CYS A 30 -1.99 -16.97 8.96
CA CYS A 30 -3.20 -16.47 9.59
C CYS A 30 -3.26 -17.04 11.01
N LEU A 31 -3.14 -16.18 12.02
CA LEU A 31 -3.18 -16.62 13.42
C LEU A 31 -4.61 -16.91 13.83
N GLN A 32 -5.51 -15.94 13.63
CA GLN A 32 -6.91 -16.12 14.00
C GLN A 32 -7.84 -15.21 13.23
N THR A 33 -9.08 -15.68 13.10
CA THR A 33 -10.28 -14.95 12.69
C THR A 33 -11.25 -15.04 13.87
N ALA A 34 -11.01 -14.22 14.89
CA ALA A 34 -11.77 -14.27 16.13
C ALA A 34 -13.09 -13.50 15.99
N PHE A 35 -14.15 -14.05 16.57
CA PHE A 35 -15.42 -13.34 16.70
C PHE A 35 -15.23 -12.13 17.62
N PHE A 36 -15.70 -10.95 17.18
CA PHE A 36 -15.47 -9.71 17.89
C PHE A 36 -16.80 -8.96 18.07
N PRO A 37 -17.67 -9.40 18.99
CA PRO A 37 -19.04 -8.90 19.13
C PRO A 37 -19.15 -7.49 19.69
N GLU A 38 -18.07 -6.99 20.32
CA GLU A 38 -18.07 -5.66 20.92
C GLU A 38 -18.11 -4.55 19.87
N ASP A 39 -18.52 -3.36 20.30
CA ASP A 39 -18.42 -2.17 19.47
C ASP A 39 -16.97 -2.00 19.02
N HIS A 40 -16.78 -1.71 17.73
CA HIS A 40 -15.47 -1.55 17.09
C HIS A 40 -14.77 -0.24 17.49
N THR A 41 -14.81 0.14 18.77
CA THR A 41 -14.12 1.31 19.33
C THR A 41 -12.62 1.07 19.37
N GLY A 42 -11.82 2.14 19.31
CA GLY A 42 -10.36 2.02 19.37
C GLY A 42 -9.85 1.35 20.65
N LEU A 43 -10.55 1.54 21.78
CA LEU A 43 -10.22 0.91 23.06
C LEU A 43 -10.42 -0.61 23.01
N ASN A 44 -11.58 -1.07 22.54
CA ASN A 44 -11.90 -2.49 22.46
C ASN A 44 -10.96 -3.20 21.46
N ILE A 45 -10.66 -2.54 20.33
CA ILE A 45 -9.70 -3.08 19.35
C ILE A 45 -8.29 -3.18 19.96
N ALA A 46 -7.85 -2.17 20.72
CA ALA A 46 -6.55 -2.19 21.39
C ALA A 46 -6.42 -3.36 22.37
N GLU A 47 -7.47 -3.60 23.16
CA GLU A 47 -7.57 -4.74 24.07
C GLU A 47 -7.60 -6.08 23.32
N GLY A 48 -8.46 -6.21 22.31
CA GLY A 48 -8.56 -7.41 21.48
C GLY A 48 -7.25 -7.77 20.79
N LEU A 49 -6.45 -6.78 20.39
CA LEU A 49 -5.11 -7.00 19.84
C LEU A 49 -4.11 -7.53 20.87
N ARG A 50 -4.14 -7.02 22.11
CA ARG A 50 -3.29 -7.54 23.19
C ARG A 50 -3.68 -8.96 23.59
N GLN A 51 -4.97 -9.23 23.68
CA GLN A 51 -5.49 -10.59 23.92
C GLN A 51 -5.10 -11.56 22.79
N ALA A 52 -5.17 -11.12 21.53
CA ALA A 52 -4.74 -11.91 20.39
C ALA A 52 -3.24 -12.26 20.45
N MET A 53 -2.38 -11.32 20.84
CA MET A 53 -0.96 -11.60 21.01
C MET A 53 -0.71 -12.57 22.17
N ALA A 54 -1.38 -12.36 23.31
CA ALA A 54 -1.28 -13.23 24.48
C ALA A 54 -1.75 -14.66 24.19
N ALA A 55 -2.81 -14.85 23.40
CA ALA A 55 -3.32 -16.16 23.03
C ALA A 55 -2.35 -17.01 22.21
N TRP A 56 -1.35 -16.38 21.57
CA TRP A 56 -0.32 -17.03 20.76
C TRP A 56 1.07 -16.95 21.40
N ASP A 57 1.16 -16.58 22.69
CA ASP A 57 2.41 -16.38 23.42
C ASP A 57 3.40 -15.44 22.69
N LEU A 58 2.86 -14.46 21.96
CA LEU A 58 3.65 -13.48 21.23
C LEU A 58 3.98 -12.29 22.11
N THR A 59 5.27 -11.96 22.18
CA THR A 59 5.74 -10.83 23.00
C THR A 59 5.83 -9.54 22.17
N GLU A 60 5.52 -8.40 22.80
CA GLU A 60 5.45 -7.12 22.11
C GLU A 60 6.81 -6.61 21.63
N GLU A 61 7.92 -7.02 22.27
CA GLU A 61 9.28 -6.56 21.96
C GLU A 61 9.79 -7.11 20.62
N ARG A 62 9.23 -8.24 20.18
CA ARG A 62 9.56 -8.85 18.88
C ARG A 62 8.76 -8.23 17.74
N LYS A 63 7.63 -7.59 18.03
CA LYS A 63 6.79 -6.91 17.05
C LYS A 63 7.47 -5.63 16.58
N VAL A 64 7.53 -5.43 15.28
CA VAL A 64 8.07 -4.20 14.67
C VAL A 64 6.96 -3.23 14.32
N CYS A 65 5.93 -3.72 13.66
CA CYS A 65 4.93 -2.88 13.04
C CYS A 65 3.60 -3.63 12.90
N ILE A 66 2.49 -2.90 12.92
CA ILE A 66 1.18 -3.38 12.50
C ILE A 66 0.74 -2.66 11.22
N THR A 67 0.44 -3.44 10.16
CA THR A 67 -0.14 -2.91 8.92
C THR A 67 -1.67 -2.98 8.97
N THR A 68 -2.33 -1.82 8.84
CA THR A 68 -3.79 -1.67 8.93
C THR A 68 -4.33 -0.74 7.84
N ASP A 69 -5.65 -0.73 7.66
CA ASP A 69 -6.35 0.21 6.78
C ASP A 69 -6.38 1.64 7.36
N ASN A 70 -7.18 2.56 6.78
CA ASN A 70 -7.31 3.93 7.28
C ASN A 70 -8.37 4.11 8.38
N ALA A 71 -8.94 3.05 8.95
CA ALA A 71 -9.99 3.23 9.95
C ALA A 71 -9.46 4.02 11.16
N SER A 72 -10.20 5.06 11.57
CA SER A 72 -9.82 5.92 12.70
C SER A 72 -9.62 5.14 13.99
N ASN A 73 -10.44 4.11 14.18
CA ASN A 73 -10.39 3.26 15.37
C ASN A 73 -9.15 2.36 15.36
N MET A 74 -8.63 1.96 14.19
CA MET A 74 -7.36 1.24 14.07
C MET A 74 -6.17 2.12 14.41
N LYS A 75 -6.22 3.38 13.96
CA LYS A 75 -5.20 4.37 14.30
C LYS A 75 -5.15 4.56 15.82
N LEU A 76 -6.30 4.82 16.44
CA LEU A 76 -6.39 4.99 17.88
C LEU A 76 -5.94 3.73 18.64
N ALA A 77 -6.32 2.54 18.18
CA ALA A 77 -5.92 1.29 18.82
C ALA A 77 -4.39 1.08 18.82
N ALA A 78 -3.73 1.39 17.70
CA ALA A 78 -2.28 1.32 17.61
C ALA A 78 -1.60 2.36 18.52
N GLU A 79 -2.13 3.58 18.58
CA GLU A 79 -1.62 4.65 19.47
C GLU A 79 -1.76 4.27 20.95
N LEU A 80 -2.92 3.75 21.36
CA LEU A 80 -3.19 3.31 22.74
C LEU A 80 -2.24 2.18 23.19
N ASN A 81 -1.85 1.30 22.27
CA ASN A 81 -0.90 0.24 22.55
C ASN A 81 0.57 0.68 22.39
N GLY A 82 0.84 1.90 21.90
CA GLY A 82 2.20 2.36 21.60
C GLY A 82 2.86 1.60 20.45
N TRP A 83 2.06 1.07 19.52
CA TRP A 83 2.55 0.23 18.42
C TRP A 83 2.84 1.05 17.17
N MET A 84 4.00 0.85 16.56
CA MET A 84 4.30 1.44 15.26
C MET A 84 3.30 0.92 14.22
N ARG A 85 2.58 1.84 13.58
CA ARG A 85 1.55 1.53 12.58
C ARG A 85 1.99 1.97 11.20
N LEU A 86 2.03 1.03 10.26
CA LEU A 86 2.12 1.33 8.84
C LEU A 86 0.71 1.31 8.25
N GLN A 87 0.32 2.41 7.62
CA GLN A 87 -0.93 2.41 6.86
C GLN A 87 -0.75 1.64 5.55
N CYS A 88 -1.72 0.80 5.23
CA CYS A 88 -1.79 0.06 3.97
C CYS A 88 -1.63 1.00 2.76
N PHE A 89 -0.59 0.76 1.95
CA PHE A 89 -0.31 1.52 0.74
C PHE A 89 -1.50 1.49 -0.23
N GLY A 90 -2.09 0.31 -0.47
CA GLY A 90 -3.20 0.14 -1.40
C GLY A 90 -4.43 0.97 -1.02
N HIS A 91 -4.78 0.99 0.28
CA HIS A 91 -5.88 1.82 0.77
C HIS A 91 -5.53 3.32 0.72
N ARG A 92 -4.28 3.69 1.02
CA ARG A 92 -3.82 5.08 0.93
C ARG A 92 -3.85 5.60 -0.51
N LEU A 93 -3.43 4.79 -1.48
CA LEU A 93 -3.51 5.08 -2.91
C LEU A 93 -4.97 5.18 -3.37
N HIS A 94 -5.84 4.28 -2.91
CA HIS A 94 -7.27 4.35 -3.18
C HIS A 94 -7.87 5.69 -2.73
N LEU A 95 -7.58 6.14 -1.51
CA LEU A 95 -8.06 7.43 -0.99
C LEU A 95 -7.49 8.61 -1.78
N ALA A 96 -6.22 8.55 -2.19
CA ALA A 96 -5.60 9.58 -3.03
C ALA A 96 -6.36 9.73 -4.36
N ILE A 97 -6.70 8.59 -5.00
CA ILE A 97 -7.45 8.54 -6.25
C ILE A 97 -8.88 9.05 -6.03
N GLU A 98 -9.59 8.58 -5.01
CA GLU A 98 -10.96 9.06 -4.71
C GLU A 98 -10.99 10.57 -4.48
N ASN A 99 -9.99 11.13 -3.79
CA ASN A 99 -9.87 12.58 -3.62
C ASN A 99 -9.59 13.31 -4.94
N ALA A 100 -8.76 12.74 -5.82
CA ALA A 100 -8.52 13.29 -7.15
C ALA A 100 -9.77 13.24 -8.05
N MET A 101 -10.63 12.22 -7.88
CA MET A 101 -11.86 12.03 -8.67
C MET A 101 -13.01 12.96 -8.28
N LYS A 102 -12.91 13.73 -7.19
CA LYS A 102 -13.92 14.72 -6.76
C LYS A 102 -13.95 16.00 -7.63
N ASP A 103 -13.17 16.06 -8.71
CA ASP A 103 -13.17 17.19 -9.63
C ASP A 103 -14.53 17.33 -10.37
N HIS A 104 -15.07 18.55 -10.43
CA HIS A 104 -16.37 18.83 -11.04
C HIS A 104 -16.45 18.42 -12.52
N ARG A 105 -15.32 18.40 -13.23
CA ARG A 105 -15.23 17.98 -14.65
C ARG A 105 -15.48 16.49 -14.84
N ILE A 106 -15.25 15.67 -13.81
CA ILE A 106 -15.30 14.20 -13.88
C ILE A 106 -16.74 13.68 -13.71
N GLY A 107 -17.55 14.35 -12.89
CA GLY A 107 -18.85 13.83 -12.43
C GLY A 107 -19.82 13.46 -13.56
N ARG A 108 -19.91 14.31 -14.60
CA ARG A 108 -20.77 14.06 -15.77
C ARG A 108 -20.31 12.83 -16.55
N ALA A 109 -19.06 12.79 -16.99
CA ALA A 109 -18.50 11.73 -17.82
C ALA A 109 -18.59 10.36 -17.11
N MET A 110 -18.28 10.33 -15.81
CA MET A 110 -18.45 9.14 -14.97
C MET A 110 -19.90 8.70 -14.84
N GLY A 111 -20.83 9.65 -14.69
CA GLY A 111 -22.27 9.37 -14.64
C GLY A 111 -22.78 8.74 -15.94
N VAL A 112 -22.35 9.26 -17.09
CA VAL A 112 -22.67 8.70 -18.41
C VAL A 112 -22.08 7.30 -18.55
N CYS A 113 -20.80 7.13 -18.25
CA CYS A 113 -20.09 5.85 -18.31
C CYS A 113 -20.81 4.75 -17.50
N LYS A 114 -21.21 5.05 -16.25
CA LYS A 114 -21.98 4.14 -15.39
C LYS A 114 -23.34 3.75 -15.99
N LYS A 115 -24.07 4.73 -16.55
CA LYS A 115 -25.39 4.51 -17.16
C LYS A 115 -25.29 3.67 -18.43
N VAL A 116 -24.29 3.93 -19.27
CA VAL A 116 -23.97 3.12 -20.45
C VAL A 116 -23.75 1.69 -20.02
N VAL A 117 -22.80 1.44 -19.12
CA VAL A 117 -22.48 0.08 -18.65
C VAL A 117 -23.71 -0.62 -18.09
N SER A 118 -24.51 0.06 -17.27
CA SER A 118 -25.75 -0.49 -16.72
C SER A 118 -26.76 -0.86 -17.81
N ALA A 119 -26.92 -0.04 -18.84
CA ALA A 119 -27.85 -0.30 -19.94
C ALA A 119 -27.51 -1.60 -20.70
N PHE A 120 -26.23 -1.91 -20.88
CA PHE A 120 -25.79 -3.17 -21.50
C PHE A 120 -25.81 -4.33 -20.50
N SER A 121 -25.38 -4.13 -19.25
CA SER A 121 -25.29 -5.21 -18.25
C SER A 121 -26.63 -5.87 -17.94
N TYR A 122 -27.73 -5.10 -17.95
CA TYR A 122 -29.08 -5.59 -17.64
C TYR A 122 -29.93 -5.96 -18.87
N SER A 123 -29.41 -5.82 -20.09
CA SER A 123 -30.17 -6.12 -21.32
C SER A 123 -29.48 -7.19 -22.17
N TRP A 124 -30.06 -8.39 -22.19
CA TRP A 124 -29.59 -9.48 -23.05
C TRP A 124 -29.57 -9.07 -24.53
N LYS A 125 -30.62 -8.37 -24.99
CA LYS A 125 -30.71 -7.86 -26.36
C LYS A 125 -29.50 -6.99 -26.72
N LYS A 126 -29.13 -6.05 -25.83
CA LYS A 126 -27.99 -5.15 -26.05
C LYS A 126 -26.64 -5.86 -25.97
N LYS A 127 -26.50 -6.86 -25.11
CA LYS A 127 -25.28 -7.69 -25.09
C LYS A 127 -25.09 -8.41 -26.43
N ARG A 128 -26.17 -8.99 -26.96
CA ARG A 128 -26.13 -9.66 -28.27
C ARG A 128 -25.80 -8.67 -29.39
N GLU A 129 -26.49 -7.54 -29.44
CA GLU A 129 -26.24 -6.49 -30.44
C GLU A 129 -24.80 -5.94 -30.34
N LEU A 130 -24.27 -5.77 -29.13
CA LEU A 130 -22.88 -5.38 -28.92
C LEU A 130 -21.91 -6.40 -29.53
N THR A 131 -22.13 -7.69 -29.28
CA THR A 131 -21.31 -8.77 -29.86
C THR A 131 -21.39 -8.80 -31.39
N ASP A 132 -22.57 -8.61 -31.96
CA ASP A 132 -22.75 -8.58 -33.42
C ASP A 132 -22.00 -7.39 -34.05
N VAL A 133 -22.08 -6.21 -33.42
CA VAL A 133 -21.34 -5.01 -33.85
C VAL A 133 -19.82 -5.18 -33.66
N GLN A 134 -19.39 -5.78 -32.54
CA GLN A 134 -17.98 -6.10 -32.27
C GLN A 134 -17.37 -6.95 -33.39
N LYS A 135 -18.05 -8.03 -33.79
CA LYS A 135 -17.63 -8.89 -34.90
C LYS A 135 -17.53 -8.14 -36.22
N ARG A 136 -18.54 -7.34 -36.54
CA ARG A 136 -18.57 -6.55 -37.79
C ARG A 136 -17.46 -5.49 -37.84
N LEU A 137 -17.14 -4.87 -36.70
CA LEU A 137 -16.08 -3.87 -36.59
C LEU A 137 -14.68 -4.48 -36.34
N ASN A 138 -14.57 -5.81 -36.29
CA ASN A 138 -13.35 -6.54 -35.96
C ASN A 138 -12.72 -6.08 -34.62
N LEU A 139 -13.56 -5.85 -33.61
CA LEU A 139 -13.16 -5.50 -32.26
C LEU A 139 -13.17 -6.74 -31.35
N PRO A 140 -12.39 -6.75 -30.25
CA PRO A 140 -12.46 -7.82 -29.27
C PRO A 140 -13.89 -7.99 -28.71
N GLU A 141 -14.37 -9.23 -28.63
CA GLU A 141 -15.73 -9.58 -28.16
C GLU A 141 -15.84 -9.52 -26.63
N HIS A 142 -15.46 -8.40 -26.04
CA HIS A 142 -15.44 -8.25 -24.59
C HIS A 142 -16.75 -7.66 -24.06
N SER A 143 -17.24 -8.21 -22.95
CA SER A 143 -18.34 -7.63 -22.18
C SER A 143 -17.90 -6.39 -21.40
N LEU A 144 -18.83 -5.46 -21.20
CA LEU A 144 -18.61 -4.29 -20.34
C LEU A 144 -18.43 -4.71 -18.89
N LYS A 145 -17.56 -4.00 -18.16
CA LYS A 145 -17.23 -4.27 -16.76
C LYS A 145 -17.98 -3.28 -15.86
N THR A 146 -18.69 -3.78 -14.86
CA THR A 146 -19.36 -2.93 -13.86
C THR A 146 -18.40 -2.51 -12.76
N GLU A 147 -18.42 -1.22 -12.39
CA GLU A 147 -17.63 -0.70 -11.27
C GLU A 147 -18.11 -1.27 -9.94
N CYS A 148 -17.16 -1.65 -9.10
CA CYS A 148 -17.34 -1.93 -7.68
C CYS A 148 -16.87 -0.69 -6.89
N PRO A 149 -17.77 0.02 -6.18
CA PRO A 149 -17.43 1.29 -5.52
C PRO A 149 -16.27 1.20 -4.52
N THR A 150 -16.01 0.01 -3.96
CA THR A 150 -15.00 -0.21 -2.92
C THR A 150 -13.58 -0.36 -3.46
N ARG A 151 -13.38 -0.46 -4.79
CA ARG A 151 -12.06 -0.67 -5.40
C ARG A 151 -11.90 0.18 -6.65
N TRP A 152 -11.00 1.18 -6.59
CA TRP A 152 -10.75 2.08 -7.72
C TRP A 152 -10.29 1.35 -9.00
N GLY A 153 -9.59 0.21 -8.88
CA GLY A 153 -9.16 -0.57 -10.04
C GLY A 153 -10.34 -1.06 -10.91
N SER A 154 -11.49 -1.34 -10.29
CA SER A 154 -12.71 -1.69 -11.04
C SER A 154 -13.27 -0.52 -11.85
N ARG A 155 -13.12 0.71 -11.34
CA ARG A 155 -13.49 1.94 -12.05
C ARG A 155 -12.59 2.14 -13.27
N GLN A 156 -11.27 2.01 -13.11
CA GLN A 156 -10.35 2.10 -14.24
C GLN A 156 -10.66 1.02 -15.28
N ALA A 157 -10.91 -0.22 -14.85
CA ALA A 157 -11.23 -1.32 -15.77
C ALA A 157 -12.55 -1.10 -16.53
N MET A 158 -13.55 -0.50 -15.88
CA MET A 158 -14.79 -0.06 -16.53
C MET A 158 -14.51 0.99 -17.60
N ILE A 159 -13.76 2.04 -17.26
CA ILE A 159 -13.42 3.13 -18.19
C ILE A 159 -12.63 2.59 -19.37
N GLY A 160 -11.56 1.82 -19.12
CA GLY A 160 -10.74 1.23 -20.18
C GLY A 160 -11.56 0.35 -21.13
N ARG A 161 -12.51 -0.43 -20.60
CA ARG A 161 -13.40 -1.26 -21.43
C ARG A 161 -14.38 -0.43 -22.25
N VAL A 162 -14.91 0.66 -21.70
CA VAL A 162 -15.82 1.58 -22.44
C VAL A 162 -15.06 2.30 -23.55
N LEU A 163 -13.83 2.74 -23.31
CA LEU A 163 -12.98 3.37 -24.31
C LEU A 163 -12.60 2.38 -25.43
N GLU A 164 -12.20 1.15 -25.09
CA GLU A 164 -11.91 0.09 -26.07
C GLU A 164 -13.11 -0.20 -26.99
N GLN A 165 -14.32 -0.19 -26.42
CA GLN A 165 -15.55 -0.57 -27.11
C GLN A 165 -16.37 0.64 -27.60
N GLN A 166 -15.79 1.85 -27.58
CA GLN A 166 -16.50 3.11 -27.84
C GLN A 166 -17.28 3.07 -29.16
N LYS A 167 -16.65 2.61 -30.25
CA LYS A 167 -17.28 2.55 -31.59
C LYS A 167 -18.49 1.62 -31.59
N ALA A 168 -18.35 0.43 -30.98
CA ALA A 168 -19.43 -0.55 -30.93
C ALA A 168 -20.59 -0.06 -30.04
N ILE A 169 -20.27 0.51 -28.88
CA ILE A 169 -21.25 1.11 -27.96
C ILE A 169 -22.04 2.22 -28.67
N ALA A 170 -21.35 3.14 -29.35
CA ALA A 170 -21.98 4.25 -30.03
C ALA A 170 -22.97 3.79 -31.09
N GLU A 171 -22.65 2.75 -31.86
CA GLU A 171 -23.54 2.23 -32.89
C GLU A 171 -24.78 1.53 -32.32
N VAL A 172 -24.61 0.70 -31.28
CA VAL A 172 -25.76 0.05 -30.60
C VAL A 172 -26.67 1.10 -29.97
N LEU A 173 -26.11 2.11 -29.30
CA LEU A 173 -26.91 3.17 -28.67
C LEU A 173 -27.59 4.07 -29.70
N PHE A 174 -26.97 4.33 -30.85
CA PHE A 174 -27.55 5.14 -31.92
C PHE A 174 -28.84 4.49 -32.48
N ASN A 175 -28.85 3.16 -32.57
CA ASN A 175 -29.98 2.38 -33.09
C ASN A 175 -31.11 2.16 -32.06
N ASP A 176 -30.90 2.47 -30.77
CA ASP A 176 -31.92 2.38 -29.73
C ASP A 176 -32.42 3.77 -29.29
N THR A 177 -33.63 4.12 -29.71
CA THR A 177 -34.28 5.40 -29.38
C THR A 177 -34.37 5.66 -27.88
N LYS A 178 -34.46 4.63 -27.04
CA LYS A 178 -34.57 4.79 -25.58
C LYS A 178 -33.25 5.15 -24.92
N THR A 179 -32.11 4.75 -25.48
CA THR A 179 -30.79 4.95 -24.85
C THR A 179 -29.81 5.75 -25.68
N ARG A 180 -30.23 6.26 -26.84
CA ARG A 180 -29.42 7.16 -27.68
C ARG A 180 -28.85 8.37 -26.93
N HIS A 181 -29.57 8.87 -25.94
CA HIS A 181 -29.13 9.97 -25.08
C HIS A 181 -27.95 9.61 -24.15
N LEU A 182 -27.61 8.32 -24.03
CA LEU A 182 -26.46 7.84 -23.24
C LEU A 182 -25.17 7.76 -24.05
N THR A 183 -25.19 8.04 -25.35
CA THR A 183 -23.97 8.06 -26.15
C THR A 183 -23.02 9.13 -25.60
N PRO A 184 -21.80 8.75 -25.15
CA PRO A 184 -20.85 9.71 -24.60
C PRO A 184 -20.50 10.78 -25.63
N SER A 185 -20.46 12.05 -25.22
CA SER A 185 -19.96 13.11 -26.09
C SER A 185 -18.45 13.06 -26.22
N TRP A 186 -17.87 13.81 -27.17
CA TRP A 186 -16.42 13.91 -27.29
C TRP A 186 -15.77 14.43 -25.99
N GLN A 187 -16.40 15.39 -25.30
CA GLN A 187 -15.92 15.85 -23.99
C GLN A 187 -15.94 14.76 -22.93
N ASP A 188 -16.98 13.91 -22.93
CA ASP A 188 -17.06 12.79 -21.99
C ASP A 188 -15.91 11.81 -22.27
N ILE A 189 -15.63 11.52 -23.55
CA ILE A 189 -14.53 10.63 -23.96
C ILE A 189 -13.17 11.22 -23.57
N ASP A 190 -12.90 12.50 -23.86
CA ASP A 190 -11.64 13.15 -23.48
C ASP A 190 -11.38 13.10 -21.97
N VAL A 191 -12.43 13.29 -21.16
CA VAL A 191 -12.35 13.16 -19.70
C VAL A 191 -12.03 11.72 -19.29
N LEU A 192 -12.71 10.73 -19.88
CA LEU A 192 -12.48 9.32 -19.60
C LEU A 192 -11.06 8.88 -20.01
N GLU A 193 -10.56 9.36 -21.15
CA GLU A 193 -9.19 9.10 -21.60
C GLU A 193 -8.15 9.72 -20.66
N ALA A 194 -8.37 10.96 -20.21
CA ALA A 194 -7.49 11.62 -19.25
C ALA A 194 -7.41 10.83 -17.93
N ILE A 195 -8.55 10.36 -17.41
CA ILE A 195 -8.62 9.52 -16.22
C ILE A 195 -7.90 8.19 -16.47
N ASN A 196 -8.19 7.51 -17.58
CA ASN A 196 -7.60 6.22 -17.89
C ASN A 196 -6.08 6.29 -18.02
N LYS A 197 -5.57 7.28 -18.77
CA LYS A 197 -4.13 7.53 -18.92
C LYS A 197 -3.43 7.79 -17.58
N SER A 198 -4.11 8.49 -16.66
CA SER A 198 -3.54 8.86 -15.37
C SER A 198 -3.56 7.70 -14.36
N LEU A 199 -4.56 6.83 -14.42
CA LEU A 199 -4.77 5.77 -13.42
C LEU A 199 -4.27 4.39 -13.86
N SER A 200 -4.23 4.09 -15.16
CA SER A 200 -3.84 2.76 -15.66
C SER A 200 -2.48 2.29 -15.15
N PRO A 201 -1.41 3.12 -15.11
CA PRO A 201 -0.11 2.68 -14.62
C PRO A 201 -0.11 2.29 -13.14
N LEU A 202 -1.03 2.84 -12.34
CA LEU A 202 -1.06 2.64 -10.89
C LEU A 202 -1.55 1.25 -10.47
N ILE A 203 -2.14 0.50 -11.39
CA ILE A 203 -2.69 -0.84 -11.12
C ILE A 203 -1.55 -1.82 -10.86
N GLU A 204 -0.53 -1.80 -11.71
CA GLU A 204 0.64 -2.67 -11.60
C GLU A 204 1.35 -2.48 -10.25
N PHE A 205 1.46 -1.25 -9.76
CA PHE A 205 2.02 -0.97 -8.42
C PHE A 205 1.15 -1.49 -7.29
N THR A 206 -0.17 -1.43 -7.44
CA THR A 206 -1.09 -1.96 -6.41
C THR A 206 -0.96 -3.47 -6.31
N ASP A 207 -0.88 -4.16 -7.45
CA ASP A 207 -0.72 -5.60 -7.51
C ASP A 207 0.67 -6.01 -7.00
N ALA A 208 1.73 -5.32 -7.45
CA ALA A 208 3.12 -5.57 -7.06
C ALA A 208 3.39 -5.27 -5.57
N LEU A 209 2.68 -4.35 -4.92
CA LEU A 209 2.84 -4.12 -3.47
C LEU A 209 1.90 -4.96 -2.61
N SER A 210 0.98 -5.72 -3.24
CA SER A 210 0.05 -6.64 -2.57
C SER A 210 0.60 -8.07 -2.44
N GLY A 211 1.84 -8.32 -2.85
CA GLY A 211 2.51 -9.60 -2.68
C GLY A 211 2.83 -9.94 -1.22
N GLU A 212 2.84 -11.24 -0.91
CA GLU A 212 3.13 -11.82 0.41
C GLU A 212 4.34 -12.76 0.41
N GLN A 213 4.90 -13.05 -0.77
CA GLN A 213 5.99 -14.01 -0.94
C GLN A 213 7.35 -13.33 -1.15
N TYR A 214 7.38 -12.01 -1.18
CA TYR A 214 8.57 -11.19 -1.37
C TYR A 214 8.48 -9.89 -0.58
N VAL A 215 9.64 -9.27 -0.38
CA VAL A 215 9.76 -8.01 0.36
C VAL A 215 9.02 -6.89 -0.38
N SER A 216 8.00 -6.31 0.27
CA SER A 216 7.17 -5.24 -0.31
C SER A 216 7.40 -3.87 0.33
N VAL A 217 7.68 -3.80 1.65
CA VAL A 217 7.84 -2.51 2.36
C VAL A 217 8.99 -1.66 1.83
N SER A 218 10.11 -2.27 1.42
CA SER A 218 11.29 -1.55 0.93
C SER A 218 11.04 -0.85 -0.40
N PHE A 219 10.08 -1.33 -1.20
CA PHE A 219 9.66 -0.73 -2.47
C PHE A 219 8.78 0.50 -2.32
N VAL A 220 8.27 0.81 -1.12
CA VAL A 220 7.38 1.96 -0.91
C VAL A 220 8.09 3.27 -1.26
N LYS A 221 9.33 3.50 -0.78
CA LYS A 221 10.11 4.71 -1.12
C LYS A 221 10.45 4.82 -2.60
N PRO A 222 11.01 3.77 -3.25
CA PRO A 222 11.20 3.76 -4.70
C PRO A 222 9.92 4.06 -5.48
N THR A 223 8.79 3.48 -5.08
CA THR A 223 7.49 3.71 -5.72
C THR A 223 7.05 5.17 -5.58
N LEU A 224 7.15 5.75 -4.38
CA LEU A 224 6.84 7.16 -4.16
C LEU A 224 7.77 8.07 -4.97
N HIS A 225 9.06 7.75 -5.05
CA HIS A 225 9.99 8.49 -5.88
C HIS A 225 9.56 8.44 -7.36
N LEU A 226 9.27 7.25 -7.87
CA LEU A 226 8.85 7.04 -9.26
C LEU A 226 7.52 7.72 -9.60
N PHE A 227 6.59 7.79 -8.64
CA PHE A 227 5.36 8.57 -8.79
C PHE A 227 5.66 10.07 -8.92
N ASN A 228 6.58 10.59 -8.12
CA ASN A 228 6.99 11.99 -8.17
C ASN A 228 7.76 12.35 -9.45
N THR A 229 8.60 11.45 -9.98
CA THR A 229 9.55 11.78 -11.06
C THR A 229 9.14 11.32 -12.45
N SER A 230 8.32 10.28 -12.59
CA SER A 230 8.00 9.71 -13.91
C SER A 230 6.51 9.42 -14.09
N ILE A 231 5.92 8.56 -13.27
CA ILE A 231 4.58 7.99 -13.54
C ILE A 231 3.48 9.04 -13.40
N LEU A 232 3.54 9.84 -12.33
CA LEU A 232 2.60 10.93 -12.06
C LEU A 232 3.28 12.30 -12.22
N ALA A 233 4.47 12.35 -12.82
CA ALA A 233 5.05 13.61 -13.24
C ALA A 233 4.17 14.23 -14.34
N VAL A 234 3.94 15.54 -14.21
CA VAL A 234 3.18 16.32 -15.18
C VAL A 234 3.99 16.42 -16.46
N GLN A 235 3.41 15.99 -17.58
CA GLN A 235 4.00 16.11 -18.90
C GLN A 235 3.39 17.29 -19.65
N GLU A 236 4.12 17.85 -20.61
CA GLU A 236 3.62 18.98 -21.42
C GLU A 236 2.35 18.61 -22.20
N ASN A 237 2.29 17.38 -22.70
CA ASN A 237 1.18 16.82 -23.48
C ASN A 237 -0.01 16.37 -22.63
N ASP A 238 0.02 16.54 -21.31
CA ASP A 238 -1.11 16.19 -20.46
C ASP A 238 -2.19 17.27 -20.53
N THR A 239 -3.46 16.82 -20.59
CA THR A 239 -4.61 17.71 -20.44
C THR A 239 -4.63 18.33 -19.04
N ASP A 240 -5.25 19.49 -18.87
CA ASP A 240 -5.37 20.15 -17.56
C ASP A 240 -6.04 19.27 -16.51
N LEU A 241 -6.93 18.37 -16.93
CA LEU A 241 -7.53 17.39 -16.05
C LEU A 241 -6.52 16.33 -15.61
N ALA A 242 -5.76 15.75 -16.54
CA ALA A 242 -4.72 14.77 -16.23
C ALA A 242 -3.65 15.37 -15.29
N LYS A 243 -3.22 16.62 -15.54
CA LYS A 243 -2.29 17.35 -14.67
C LYS A 243 -2.84 17.48 -13.26
N CYS A 244 -4.10 17.91 -13.13
CA CYS A 244 -4.77 18.06 -11.84
C CYS A 244 -4.90 16.72 -11.09
N ILE A 245 -5.28 15.64 -11.78
CA ILE A 245 -5.39 14.29 -11.19
C ILE A 245 -4.03 13.85 -10.64
N LYS A 246 -2.98 13.91 -11.47
CA LYS A 246 -1.61 13.54 -11.10
C LYS A 246 -1.12 14.32 -9.88
N GLN A 247 -1.26 15.64 -9.90
CA GLN A 247 -0.84 16.52 -8.80
C GLN A 247 -1.60 16.23 -7.50
N LYS A 248 -2.92 16.02 -7.55
CA LYS A 248 -3.73 15.70 -6.37
C LYS A 248 -3.32 14.35 -5.76
N ILE A 249 -3.06 13.34 -6.58
CA ILE A 249 -2.61 12.02 -6.10
C ILE A 249 -1.25 12.13 -5.43
N VAL A 250 -0.27 12.73 -6.12
CA VAL A 250 1.10 12.90 -5.59
C VAL A 250 1.12 13.75 -4.33
N GLY A 251 0.40 14.88 -4.32
CA GLY A 251 0.30 15.77 -3.16
C GLY A 251 -0.25 15.04 -1.94
N TYR A 252 -1.34 14.29 -2.11
CA TYR A 252 -1.94 13.51 -1.02
C TYR A 252 -0.98 12.43 -0.50
N LEU A 253 -0.30 11.68 -1.39
CA LEU A 253 0.64 10.64 -0.98
C LEU A 253 1.83 11.24 -0.22
N ASN A 254 2.43 12.30 -0.74
CA ASN A 254 3.57 12.96 -0.10
C ASN A 254 3.21 13.48 1.30
N GLU A 255 2.05 14.14 1.44
CA GLU A 255 1.56 14.61 2.74
C GLU A 255 1.39 13.46 3.74
N LYS A 256 0.75 12.35 3.34
CA LYS A 256 0.48 11.23 4.24
C LYS A 256 1.70 10.38 4.59
N TYR A 257 2.73 10.40 3.76
CA TYR A 257 4.00 9.71 4.04
C TYR A 257 5.01 10.59 4.76
N ASP A 258 4.77 11.88 4.98
CA ASP A 258 5.75 12.79 5.59
C ASP A 258 5.90 12.64 7.12
N GLU A 259 5.03 11.88 7.77
CA GLU A 259 5.10 11.62 9.21
C GLU A 259 6.45 10.97 9.59
N ALA A 260 7.17 11.55 10.55
CA ALA A 260 8.53 11.13 10.94
C ALA A 260 8.64 9.63 11.29
N PRO A 261 7.76 9.02 12.11
CA PRO A 261 7.85 7.58 12.41
C PRO A 261 7.67 6.70 11.17
N THR A 262 6.82 7.13 10.22
CA THR A 262 6.63 6.41 8.96
C THR A 262 7.85 6.54 8.07
N GLN A 263 8.46 7.73 7.97
CA GLN A 263 9.70 7.91 7.22
C GLN A 263 10.82 7.06 7.80
N GLU A 264 11.04 7.10 9.11
CA GLU A 264 12.08 6.29 9.79
C GLU A 264 11.91 4.79 9.55
N LEU A 265 10.69 4.27 9.61
CA LEU A 265 10.41 2.86 9.31
C LEU A 265 10.75 2.52 7.85
N LEU A 266 10.36 3.39 6.91
CA LEU A 266 10.62 3.17 5.50
C LEU A 266 12.10 3.37 5.15
N ASP A 267 12.80 4.28 5.82
CA ASP A 267 14.25 4.49 5.69
C ASP A 267 14.99 3.24 6.14
N MET A 268 14.61 2.68 7.30
CA MET A 268 15.17 1.42 7.79
C MET A 268 14.92 0.27 6.80
N ALA A 269 13.69 0.13 6.31
CA ALA A 269 13.34 -0.93 5.36
C ALA A 269 14.09 -0.80 4.01
N SER A 270 14.21 0.41 3.46
CA SER A 270 14.95 0.65 2.22
C SER A 270 16.46 0.53 2.41
N ALA A 271 17.00 0.99 3.54
CA ALA A 271 18.42 0.87 3.87
C ALA A 271 18.86 -0.60 3.98
N LEU A 272 18.03 -1.44 4.61
CA LEU A 272 18.26 -2.87 4.75
C LEU A 272 18.01 -3.67 3.45
N ASP A 273 17.47 -3.05 2.40
CA ASP A 273 17.33 -3.68 1.11
C ASP A 273 18.59 -3.46 0.25
N PRO A 274 19.35 -4.51 -0.10
CA PRO A 274 20.60 -4.37 -0.86
C PRO A 274 20.44 -3.74 -2.25
N ARG A 275 19.21 -3.71 -2.80
CA ARG A 275 18.88 -3.07 -4.08
C ARG A 275 18.82 -1.56 -3.98
N PHE A 276 18.39 -1.04 -2.83
CA PHE A 276 18.09 0.39 -2.66
C PHE A 276 19.07 1.09 -1.74
N LYS A 277 19.42 0.46 -0.60
CA LYS A 277 20.26 1.06 0.44
C LYS A 277 19.79 2.49 0.76
N LEU A 278 20.69 3.47 0.66
CA LEU A 278 20.42 4.88 1.00
C LEU A 278 19.99 5.72 -0.22
N THR A 279 19.75 5.12 -1.39
CA THR A 279 19.49 5.85 -2.65
C THR A 279 18.27 6.77 -2.57
N TYR A 280 17.25 6.40 -1.80
CA TYR A 280 15.97 7.14 -1.72
C TYR A 280 15.78 7.90 -0.40
N GLU A 281 16.83 8.08 0.38
CA GLU A 281 16.77 8.93 1.57
C GLU A 281 16.58 10.40 1.15
N LYS A 282 15.63 11.10 1.79
CA LYS A 282 15.55 12.55 1.65
C LYS A 282 16.82 13.12 2.29
N ALA A 283 17.62 13.87 1.52
CA ALA A 283 18.71 14.66 2.10
C ALA A 283 18.14 15.49 3.28
N PRO A 284 18.81 15.54 4.44
CA PRO A 284 18.26 16.25 5.59
C PRO A 284 18.01 17.71 5.22
N GLN A 285 16.73 18.09 5.17
CA GLN A 285 16.33 19.48 4.99
C GLN A 285 16.81 20.25 6.21
N ARG A 286 17.96 20.94 6.07
CA ARG A 286 18.26 22.06 6.97
C ARG A 286 17.13 23.06 6.75
N ALA A 287 16.30 23.27 7.77
CA ALA A 287 15.53 24.49 7.89
C ALA A 287 16.53 25.65 7.81
N VAL A 288 16.64 26.26 6.63
CA VAL A 288 17.26 27.56 6.48
C VAL A 288 16.19 28.54 6.97
N THR A 289 16.26 28.89 8.24
CA THR A 289 15.66 30.14 8.71
C THR A 289 16.43 31.26 8.02
N PRO A 290 15.80 32.12 7.21
CA PRO A 290 16.43 33.36 6.78
C PRO A 290 16.56 34.23 8.02
N ALA A 291 17.79 34.49 8.46
CA ALA A 291 18.06 35.56 9.41
C ALA A 291 18.38 36.81 8.59
N ASP A 292 17.44 37.75 8.58
CA ASP A 292 17.68 39.14 8.19
C ASP A 292 18.61 39.79 9.22
N ASP A 293 19.82 40.17 8.82
CA ASP A 293 20.26 41.55 8.59
C ASP A 293 21.81 41.66 8.63
N PRO A 294 22.41 42.59 7.87
CA PRO A 294 23.85 42.73 7.70
C PRO A 294 24.42 43.76 8.69
N ASP A 295 25.44 43.40 9.46
CA ASP A 295 26.52 44.34 9.79
C ASP A 295 27.70 43.69 10.52
N ALA A 296 28.85 44.30 10.29
CA ALA A 296 30.11 44.23 11.03
C ALA A 296 31.08 43.04 10.78
N ALA A 297 32.18 43.41 10.12
CA ALA A 297 33.42 42.70 9.96
C ALA A 297 34.11 42.32 11.29
N GLY A 298 34.81 41.17 11.29
CA GLY A 298 35.72 40.80 12.37
C GLY A 298 36.28 39.38 12.20
N ALA A 299 37.59 39.28 12.01
CA ALA A 299 38.35 38.07 11.74
C ALA A 299 38.30 37.01 12.88
N ALA A 300 38.34 35.72 12.52
CA ALA A 300 39.23 34.67 13.06
C ALA A 300 38.69 33.26 12.78
N GLY A 301 39.61 32.33 12.46
CA GLY A 301 39.33 30.98 11.99
C GLY A 301 38.49 30.08 12.92
N GLY A 302 37.75 29.16 12.30
CA GLY A 302 37.02 28.09 12.97
C GLY A 302 36.83 26.88 12.05
N ALA A 303 37.32 25.72 12.50
CA ALA A 303 37.34 24.40 11.86
C ALA A 303 36.01 23.96 11.17
N PRO A 304 36.06 23.04 10.17
CA PRO A 304 34.87 22.50 9.54
C PRO A 304 34.03 21.71 10.58
N LYS A 305 32.83 22.20 10.88
CA LYS A 305 31.89 21.57 11.81
C LYS A 305 31.35 20.26 11.21
N LYS A 306 31.56 19.17 11.95
CA LYS A 306 31.21 17.78 11.64
C LYS A 306 29.75 17.60 11.19
N LYS A 307 29.55 16.82 10.13
CA LYS A 307 28.27 16.24 9.72
C LYS A 307 27.68 15.43 10.89
N LYS A 308 26.36 15.51 11.13
CA LYS A 308 25.70 14.59 12.09
C LYS A 308 25.99 13.15 11.64
N ALA A 309 26.56 12.35 12.52
CA ALA A 309 27.04 11.01 12.23
C ALA A 309 25.87 9.99 12.22
N LEU A 310 26.04 8.93 11.42
CA LEU A 310 25.16 7.75 11.30
C LEU A 310 24.69 7.18 12.65
N GLY A 311 25.46 7.38 13.73
CA GLY A 311 25.10 6.95 15.08
C GLY A 311 23.82 7.59 15.66
N SER A 312 23.34 8.72 15.13
CA SER A 312 22.08 9.33 15.59
C SER A 312 20.85 8.50 15.25
N PHE A 313 20.87 7.74 14.14
CA PHE A 313 19.77 6.88 13.73
C PHE A 313 19.68 5.61 14.58
N PHE A 314 20.84 5.05 14.94
CA PHE A 314 20.91 3.83 15.75
C PHE A 314 20.74 4.08 17.25
N LYS A 315 20.95 5.32 17.73
CA LYS A 315 20.65 5.69 19.12
C LYS A 315 19.16 5.61 19.46
N LEU A 316 18.28 5.93 18.50
CA LEU A 316 16.83 5.83 18.68
C LEU A 316 16.36 4.36 18.82
N VAL A 317 17.01 3.45 18.09
CA VAL A 317 16.72 2.01 18.12
C VAL A 317 17.18 1.38 19.43
N THR A 318 18.27 1.86 20.02
CA THR A 318 18.76 1.36 21.32
C THR A 318 17.96 1.94 22.49
N GLU A 319 17.49 3.19 22.40
CA GLU A 319 16.71 3.86 23.47
C GLU A 319 15.37 3.17 23.78
N GLY A 320 14.70 2.55 22.80
CA GLY A 320 13.46 1.77 23.01
C GLY A 320 13.65 0.45 23.77
N THR A 321 14.89 -0.02 23.92
CA THR A 321 15.27 -1.22 24.69
C THR A 321 16.08 -0.90 25.95
N ALA A 322 16.42 0.37 26.17
CA ALA A 322 17.39 0.78 27.17
C ALA A 322 16.75 1.28 28.48
N GLN A 323 16.05 0.39 29.18
CA GLN A 323 15.95 0.50 30.65
C GLN A 323 16.63 -0.65 31.39
N ARG A 324 17.32 -1.56 30.68
CA ARG A 324 18.18 -2.57 31.31
C ARG A 324 19.43 -2.86 30.49
N SER A 325 20.41 -1.95 30.55
CA SER A 325 21.85 -2.25 30.59
C SER A 325 22.66 -1.00 30.18
N ALA A 326 23.06 -0.21 31.18
CA ALA A 326 24.25 0.63 31.03
C ALA A 326 25.48 -0.30 30.90
N ALA A 327 26.42 0.04 30.01
CA ALA A 327 27.69 -0.64 29.71
C ALA A 327 27.65 -1.79 28.68
N LEU A 328 27.50 -1.46 27.39
CA LEU A 328 27.98 -2.32 26.29
C LEU A 328 29.29 -1.73 25.74
N GLN A 329 30.23 -2.61 25.40
CA GLN A 329 31.66 -2.35 25.27
C GLN A 329 32.03 -1.62 23.95
N PRO A 330 33.01 -0.69 23.95
CA PRO A 330 33.40 0.09 22.77
C PRO A 330 33.82 -0.74 21.54
N ASP A 331 34.21 -2.01 21.73
CA ASP A 331 34.57 -2.91 20.64
C ASP A 331 33.36 -3.41 19.83
N GLN A 332 32.19 -3.58 20.47
CA GLN A 332 30.98 -4.02 19.78
C GLN A 332 30.41 -2.90 18.90
N ASP A 333 30.36 -1.66 19.41
CA ASP A 333 29.94 -0.50 18.62
C ASP A 333 30.83 -0.27 17.41
N ARG A 334 32.14 -0.52 17.56
CA ARG A 334 33.11 -0.44 16.46
C ARG A 334 32.90 -1.54 15.42
N ALA A 335 32.60 -2.76 15.85
CA ALA A 335 32.29 -3.87 14.95
C ALA A 335 31.00 -3.61 14.15
N ILE A 336 29.94 -3.13 14.81
CA ILE A 336 28.67 -2.74 14.15
C ILE A 336 28.91 -1.62 13.14
N ALA A 337 29.68 -0.59 13.51
CA ALA A 337 30.00 0.49 12.59
C ALA A 337 30.80 0.01 11.37
N SER A 338 31.72 -0.92 11.55
CA SER A 338 32.48 -1.55 10.46
C SER A 338 31.58 -2.39 9.55
N GLU A 339 30.65 -3.15 10.14
CA GLU A 339 29.66 -3.94 9.39
C GLU A 339 28.80 -3.03 8.49
N LEU A 340 28.24 -1.97 9.08
CA LEU A 340 27.45 -0.96 8.37
C LEU A 340 28.23 -0.32 7.22
N GLN A 341 29.47 0.10 7.49
CA GLN A 341 30.30 0.73 6.48
C GLN A 341 30.58 -0.23 5.30
N SER A 342 30.91 -1.48 5.59
CA SER A 342 31.14 -2.50 4.56
C SER A 342 29.89 -2.74 3.72
N TYR A 343 28.71 -2.86 4.35
CA TYR A 343 27.45 -3.06 3.66
C TYR A 343 27.10 -1.92 2.71
N PHE A 344 27.24 -0.66 3.15
CA PHE A 344 26.95 0.50 2.30
C PHE A 344 27.99 0.75 1.22
N GLN A 345 29.23 0.26 1.39
CA GLN A 345 30.27 0.30 0.36
C GLN A 345 30.16 -0.85 -0.66
N ALA A 346 29.49 -1.95 -0.29
CA ALA A 346 29.22 -3.03 -1.24
C ALA A 346 28.37 -2.51 -2.42
N GLY A 347 28.49 -3.15 -3.58
CA GLY A 347 27.65 -2.84 -4.74
C GLY A 347 26.16 -2.99 -4.40
N THR A 348 25.32 -2.27 -5.15
CA THR A 348 23.86 -2.48 -5.12
C THR A 348 23.51 -3.77 -5.83
N LEU A 349 22.54 -4.49 -5.30
CA LEU A 349 21.98 -5.67 -5.94
C LEU A 349 21.13 -5.25 -7.15
N ASP A 350 21.03 -6.13 -8.16
CA ASP A 350 20.11 -5.96 -9.28
C ASP A 350 18.65 -5.83 -8.79
N THR A 351 17.85 -5.01 -9.47
CA THR A 351 16.47 -4.70 -9.02
C THR A 351 15.54 -5.91 -9.06
N GLU A 352 15.79 -6.87 -9.95
CA GLU A 352 14.98 -8.07 -10.14
C GLU A 352 15.43 -9.24 -9.24
N ALA A 353 16.60 -9.14 -8.62
CA ALA A 353 17.09 -10.17 -7.72
C ALA A 353 16.39 -10.14 -6.35
N ASP A 354 16.32 -11.30 -5.68
CA ASP A 354 15.70 -11.42 -4.37
C ASP A 354 16.65 -10.91 -3.26
N PRO A 355 16.28 -9.85 -2.52
CA PRO A 355 17.08 -9.35 -1.40
C PRO A 355 17.24 -10.39 -0.27
N LEU A 356 16.28 -11.30 -0.11
CA LEU A 356 16.34 -12.32 0.95
C LEU A 356 17.38 -13.40 0.65
N GLU A 357 17.51 -13.81 -0.61
CA GLU A 357 18.60 -14.71 -1.05
C GLU A 357 19.97 -14.07 -0.82
N TRP A 358 20.09 -12.77 -1.13
CA TRP A 358 21.33 -12.03 -0.86
C TRP A 358 21.68 -12.01 0.63
N TRP A 359 20.70 -11.73 1.49
CA TRP A 359 20.90 -11.76 2.95
C TRP A 359 21.24 -13.16 3.46
N LYS A 360 20.66 -14.22 2.88
CA LYS A 360 20.98 -15.61 3.21
C LYS A 360 22.46 -15.92 2.94
N MET A 361 22.98 -15.48 1.81
CA MET A 361 24.37 -15.67 1.42
C MET A 361 25.32 -14.79 2.25
N SER A 362 24.86 -13.60 2.65
CA SER A 362 25.70 -12.56 3.24
C SER A 362 25.62 -12.50 4.78
N GLN A 363 24.75 -13.28 5.42
CA GLN A 363 24.49 -13.25 6.87
C GLN A 363 25.75 -13.44 7.74
N ASN A 364 26.72 -14.23 7.26
CA ASN A 364 27.97 -14.46 8.00
C ASN A 364 28.91 -13.25 7.97
N PHE A 365 28.82 -12.42 6.92
CA PHE A 365 29.57 -11.17 6.80
C PHE A 365 28.86 -10.02 7.53
N TYR A 366 27.53 -10.09 7.61
CA TYR A 366 26.68 -9.06 8.18
C TYR A 366 25.72 -9.62 9.26
N PRO A 367 26.22 -10.15 10.38
CA PRO A 367 25.40 -10.81 11.40
C PRO A 367 24.40 -9.87 12.09
N TRP A 368 24.73 -8.60 12.33
CA TRP A 368 23.79 -7.67 12.99
C TRP A 368 22.73 -7.15 12.02
N LEU A 369 23.14 -6.78 10.80
CA LEU A 369 22.23 -6.27 9.78
C LEU A 369 21.30 -7.35 9.23
N SER A 370 21.77 -8.58 9.05
CA SER A 370 20.92 -9.68 8.58
C SER A 370 19.79 -9.99 9.58
N ASN A 371 20.06 -9.85 10.89
CA ASN A 371 19.03 -9.92 11.92
C ASN A 371 18.01 -8.79 11.80
N LEU A 372 18.46 -7.56 11.56
CA LEU A 372 17.57 -6.42 11.32
C LEU A 372 16.77 -6.59 10.03
N ALA A 373 17.39 -7.08 8.96
CA ALA A 373 16.74 -7.35 7.68
C ALA A 373 15.59 -8.34 7.86
N ARG A 374 15.78 -9.44 8.60
CA ARG A 374 14.69 -10.38 8.94
C ARG A 374 13.55 -9.72 9.70
N LYS A 375 13.87 -8.75 10.55
CA LYS A 375 12.91 -8.04 11.40
C LYS A 375 12.09 -7.01 10.61
N TYR A 376 12.70 -6.24 9.70
CA TYR A 376 12.03 -5.14 8.99
C TYR A 376 11.52 -5.51 7.60
N LEU A 377 12.22 -6.36 6.85
CA LEU A 377 11.83 -6.68 5.46
C LEU A 377 10.60 -7.61 5.38
N CYS A 378 10.17 -8.19 6.51
CA CYS A 378 8.95 -8.99 6.57
C CYS A 378 7.67 -8.15 6.67
N ILE A 379 7.78 -6.83 6.85
CA ILE A 379 6.61 -5.96 6.97
C ILE A 379 5.91 -5.89 5.61
N PRO A 380 4.61 -6.19 5.53
CA PRO A 380 3.87 -6.04 4.28
C PRO A 380 3.52 -4.55 4.06
N ALA A 381 3.72 -4.07 2.84
CA ALA A 381 3.33 -2.71 2.44
C ALA A 381 1.80 -2.50 2.43
N THR A 382 1.03 -3.59 2.36
CA THR A 382 -0.44 -3.58 2.27
C THR A 382 -1.08 -4.51 3.29
N SER A 383 -2.34 -4.22 3.64
CA SER A 383 -3.20 -5.10 4.43
C SER A 383 -3.92 -6.15 3.58
N ALA A 384 -3.53 -6.34 2.31
CA ALA A 384 -4.20 -7.23 1.36
C ALA A 384 -4.24 -8.69 1.83
N SER A 385 -3.29 -9.11 2.68
CA SER A 385 -3.32 -10.42 3.33
C SER A 385 -4.57 -10.67 4.15
N SER A 386 -4.99 -9.66 4.90
CA SER A 386 -6.19 -9.74 5.71
C SER A 386 -7.46 -9.68 4.84
N GLU A 387 -7.45 -8.95 3.71
CA GLU A 387 -8.54 -9.01 2.71
C GLU A 387 -8.67 -10.40 2.07
N ARG A 388 -7.54 -11.09 1.81
CA ARG A 388 -7.56 -12.47 1.33
C ARG A 388 -8.14 -13.42 2.37
N VAL A 389 -7.89 -13.19 3.65
CA VAL A 389 -8.54 -13.92 4.76
C VAL A 389 -10.04 -13.68 4.77
N PHE A 390 -10.48 -12.42 4.60
CA PHE A 390 -11.90 -12.09 4.45
C PHE A 390 -12.56 -12.83 3.28
N SER A 391 -11.94 -12.84 2.10
CA SER A 391 -12.47 -13.56 0.93
C SER A 391 -12.64 -15.06 1.19
N THR A 392 -11.62 -15.69 1.80
CA THR A 392 -11.70 -17.09 2.23
C THR A 392 -12.79 -17.29 3.30
N GLY A 393 -12.90 -16.39 4.27
CA GLY A 393 -13.96 -16.37 5.27
C GLY A 393 -15.36 -16.28 4.66
N GLY A 394 -15.53 -15.47 3.61
CA GLY A 394 -16.79 -15.37 2.84
C GLY A 394 -17.12 -16.64 2.05
N ASN A 395 -16.12 -17.42 1.64
CA ASN A 395 -16.31 -18.75 1.07
C ASN A 395 -16.59 -19.82 2.14
N VAL A 396 -16.12 -19.59 3.37
CA VAL A 396 -16.42 -20.45 4.51
C VAL A 396 -17.85 -20.21 5.02
N VAL A 397 -18.24 -18.96 5.22
CA VAL A 397 -19.57 -18.55 5.68
C VAL A 397 -20.39 -18.08 4.48
N THR A 398 -21.03 -19.03 3.81
CA THR A 398 -21.90 -18.75 2.66
C THR A 398 -23.36 -18.61 3.09
N CYS A 399 -24.21 -18.09 2.21
CA CYS A 399 -25.66 -18.01 2.48
C CYS A 399 -26.30 -19.40 2.71
N LEU A 400 -25.72 -20.46 2.16
CA LEU A 400 -26.17 -21.85 2.35
C LEU A 400 -25.52 -22.53 3.57
N ARG A 401 -24.44 -21.96 4.10
CA ARG A 401 -23.69 -22.45 5.26
C ARG A 401 -23.49 -21.34 6.29
N SER A 402 -24.59 -20.72 6.68
CA SER A 402 -24.65 -19.54 7.56
C SER A 402 -24.71 -19.89 9.05
N SER A 403 -25.05 -21.14 9.40
CA SER A 403 -25.24 -21.59 10.79
C SER A 403 -23.97 -22.13 11.46
N LEU A 404 -22.78 -21.76 10.96
CA LEU A 404 -21.52 -22.17 11.59
C LEU A 404 -21.28 -21.40 12.88
N LYS A 405 -20.83 -22.08 13.93
CA LYS A 405 -20.42 -21.39 15.16
C LYS A 405 -19.13 -20.57 14.90
N PRO A 406 -18.95 -19.41 15.53
CA PRO A 406 -17.78 -18.57 15.25
C PRO A 406 -16.42 -19.27 15.48
N ASP A 407 -16.32 -20.15 16.48
CA ASP A 407 -15.12 -20.99 16.70
C ASP A 407 -14.84 -21.94 15.51
N GLN A 408 -15.88 -22.49 14.90
CA GLN A 408 -15.72 -23.33 13.70
C GLN A 408 -15.29 -22.49 12.50
N VAL A 409 -15.80 -21.27 12.35
CA VAL A 409 -15.36 -20.33 11.30
C VAL A 409 -13.88 -20.02 11.47
N ASN A 410 -13.44 -19.68 12.68
CA ASN A 410 -12.04 -19.43 13.00
C ASN A 410 -11.14 -20.61 12.58
N ARG A 411 -11.47 -21.83 13.02
CA ARG A 411 -10.70 -23.05 12.70
C ARG A 411 -10.66 -23.35 11.20
N LEU A 412 -11.80 -23.22 10.51
CA LEU A 412 -11.86 -23.49 9.06
C LEU A 412 -11.06 -22.48 8.26
N VAL A 413 -11.13 -21.19 8.62
CA VAL A 413 -10.33 -20.15 7.97
C VAL A 413 -8.84 -20.33 8.27
N PHE A 414 -8.49 -20.65 9.52
CA PHE A 414 -7.12 -20.96 9.92
C PHE A 414 -6.53 -22.11 9.09
N LEU A 415 -7.25 -23.23 8.99
CA LEU A 415 -6.79 -24.38 8.19
C LEU A 415 -6.69 -24.03 6.70
N ALA A 416 -7.69 -23.35 6.14
CA ALA A 416 -7.70 -22.99 4.72
C ALA A 416 -6.61 -21.98 4.33
N LYS A 417 -6.02 -21.26 5.29
CA LYS A 417 -4.97 -20.27 5.03
C LYS A 417 -3.56 -20.74 5.35
N ASN A 418 -3.42 -21.74 6.21
CA ASN A 418 -2.13 -22.23 6.67
C ASN A 418 -1.75 -23.62 6.13
N LEU A 419 -2.69 -24.35 5.51
CA LEU A 419 -2.43 -25.55 4.70
C LEU A 419 -2.12 -25.15 3.26
#